data_AF-A0A3D8JSA4-F1
#
_entry.id   AF-A0A3D8JSA4-F1
#
_cell.length_a   1.000
_cell.length_b   1.000
_cell.length_c   1.000
_cell.angle_alpha   90.00
_cell.angle_beta   90.00
_cell.angle_gamma   90.00
#
_symmetry.space_group_name_H-M   'P 1'
#
loop_
_entity.id
_entity.type
_entity.pdbx_description
1 polymer ?
#
loop_
_entity_poly.entity_id
_entity_poly.type
_entity_poly.pdbx_seq_one_letter_code
_entity_poly.pdbx_strand_id
1 'polypeptide(L)' 'MTIRFTFLRSRAALALVVSAAAMSLAACVVEPARPPQPAPLVEVMPAPQPGYHWVKGHYVWRGRWEWIRGHWAPN' A
#
# COMPACT_ATOMS: atom_id res chain seq x y z
N MET A 1 24.53 -3.76 -52.10
CA MET A 1 25.16 -3.24 -50.87
C MET A 1 24.06 -2.70 -49.94
N THR A 2 23.20 -3.58 -49.41
CA THR A 2 21.92 -3.14 -48.78
C THR A 2 21.59 -3.90 -47.49
N ILE A 3 22.17 -5.10 -47.32
CA ILE A 3 21.87 -6.05 -46.23
C ILE A 3 22.30 -5.52 -44.85
N ARG A 4 23.43 -4.78 -44.76
CA ARG A 4 23.93 -4.23 -43.49
C ARG A 4 23.04 -3.12 -42.90
N PHE A 5 22.36 -2.36 -43.75
CA PHE A 5 21.48 -1.26 -43.31
C PHE A 5 20.15 -1.77 -42.74
N THR A 6 19.59 -2.84 -43.32
CA THR A 6 18.35 -3.47 -42.82
C THR A 6 18.56 -4.17 -41.48
N PHE A 7 19.72 -4.82 -41.29
CA PHE A 7 20.11 -5.43 -40.01
C PHE A 7 20.33 -4.40 -38.90
N LEU A 8 20.93 -3.24 -39.22
CA LEU A 8 21.13 -2.16 -38.26
C LEU A 8 19.81 -1.51 -37.83
N ARG A 9 18.88 -1.30 -38.78
CA ARG A 9 17.51 -0.82 -38.49
C ARG A 9 16.71 -1.82 -37.62
N SER A 10 16.86 -3.12 -37.87
CA SER A 10 16.14 -4.16 -37.11
C SER A 10 16.62 -4.28 -35.67
N ARG A 11 17.94 -4.17 -35.44
CA ARG A 11 18.52 -4.15 -34.09
C ARG A 11 18.15 -2.89 -33.32
N ALA A 12 18.14 -1.74 -33.99
CA ALA A 12 17.71 -0.48 -33.38
C ALA A 12 16.23 -0.50 -32.97
N ALA A 13 15.36 -1.07 -33.83
CA ALA A 13 13.95 -1.23 -33.50
C ALA A 13 13.71 -2.16 -32.30
N LEU A 14 14.43 -3.29 -32.24
CA LEU A 14 14.33 -4.21 -31.10
C LEU A 14 14.81 -3.56 -29.80
N ALA A 15 15.92 -2.82 -29.85
CA ALA A 15 16.42 -2.09 -28.68
C ALA A 15 15.39 -1.06 -28.17
N LEU A 16 14.74 -0.32 -29.08
CA LEU A 16 13.71 0.66 -28.72
C LEU A 16 12.50 0.00 -28.05
N VAL A 17 12.03 -1.14 -28.58
CA VAL A 17 10.91 -1.89 -28.01
C VAL A 17 11.26 -2.44 -26.62
N VAL A 18 12.46 -2.99 -26.44
CA VAL A 18 12.92 -3.51 -25.15
C VAL A 18 13.04 -2.40 -24.11
N SER A 19 13.58 -1.23 -24.49
CA SER A 19 13.66 -0.07 -23.60
C SER A 19 12.27 0.44 -23.20
N ALA A 20 11.34 0.56 -24.16
CA ALA A 20 9.97 0.98 -23.87
C ALA A 20 9.24 -0.01 -22.95
N ALA A 21 9.42 -1.32 -23.18
CA ALA A 21 8.87 -2.35 -22.31
C ALA A 21 9.46 -2.24 -20.89
N ALA A 22 10.78 -2.14 -20.75
CA ALA A 22 11.45 -1.98 -19.46
C ALA A 22 10.95 -0.74 -18.67
N MET A 23 10.75 0.39 -19.34
CA MET A 23 10.19 1.61 -18.72
C MET A 23 8.75 1.40 -18.23
N SER A 24 7.93 0.63 -18.96
CA SER A 24 6.55 0.35 -18.55
C SER A 24 6.44 -0.50 -17.27
N LEU A 25 7.44 -1.37 -17.02
CA LEU A 25 7.51 -2.22 -15.82
C LEU A 25 8.01 -1.45 -14.58
N ALA A 26 8.57 -0.26 -14.75
CA ALA A 26 9.12 0.56 -13.66
C ALA A 26 8.08 1.43 -12.94
N ALA A 27 6.79 1.28 -13.26
CA ALA A 27 5.73 2.04 -12.60
C ALA A 27 5.50 1.54 -11.17
N CYS A 28 5.99 2.31 -10.19
CA CYS A 28 5.65 2.10 -8.78
C CYS A 28 4.25 2.68 -8.53
N VAL A 29 3.25 1.84 -8.24
CA VAL A 29 1.96 2.32 -7.74
C VAL A 29 2.15 2.72 -6.28
N VAL A 30 2.24 4.03 -6.04
CA VAL A 30 2.23 4.58 -4.68
C VAL A 30 0.77 4.77 -4.29
N GLU A 31 0.32 4.11 -3.24
CA GLU A 31 -1.01 4.33 -2.68
C GLU A 31 -1.16 5.82 -2.32
N PRO A 32 -2.29 6.47 -2.67
CA PRO A 32 -2.53 7.87 -2.29
C PRO A 32 -2.31 8.06 -0.79
N ALA A 33 -1.57 9.10 -0.43
CA ALA A 33 -1.28 9.40 0.98
C ALA A 33 -2.59 9.48 1.77
N ARG A 34 -2.73 8.64 2.80
CA ARG A 34 -3.89 8.67 3.69
C ARG A 34 -3.91 10.00 4.46
N PRO A 35 -5.09 10.63 4.65
CA PRO A 35 -5.20 11.79 5.53
C PRO A 35 -4.71 11.42 6.94
N PRO A 36 -4.18 12.39 7.71
CA PRO A 36 -3.70 12.12 9.06
C PRO A 36 -4.82 11.50 9.91
N GLN A 37 -4.44 10.56 10.78
CA GLN A 37 -5.37 9.93 11.70
C GLN A 37 -5.97 10.98 12.66
N PRO A 38 -7.29 10.97 12.92
CA PRO A 38 -7.90 11.82 13.92
C PRO A 38 -7.33 11.53 15.31
N ALA A 39 -7.52 12.47 16.25
CA ALA A 39 -7.14 12.26 17.63
C ALA A 39 -7.77 10.95 18.17
N PRO A 40 -7.02 10.12 18.91
CA PRO A 40 -7.58 8.95 19.58
C PRO A 40 -8.77 9.35 20.43
N LEU A 41 -9.88 8.63 20.29
CA LEU A 41 -10.99 8.80 21.22
C LEU A 41 -10.50 8.30 22.59
N VAL A 42 -10.65 9.15 23.60
CA VAL A 42 -10.34 8.78 24.98
C VAL A 42 -11.43 7.81 25.44
N GLU A 43 -11.13 6.52 25.36
CA GLU A 43 -11.97 5.50 25.98
C GLU A 43 -11.60 5.38 27.47
N VAL A 44 -12.60 5.55 28.33
CA VAL A 44 -12.46 5.24 29.75
C VAL A 44 -12.20 3.75 29.87
N MET A 45 -11.01 3.39 30.37
CA MET A 45 -10.68 1.99 30.60
C MET A 45 -11.58 1.44 31.72
N PRO A 46 -12.41 0.41 31.45
CA PRO A 46 -13.20 -0.21 32.50
C PRO A 46 -12.32 -0.93 33.52
N ALA A 47 -12.86 -1.19 34.72
CA ALA A 47 -12.13 -1.86 35.78
C ALA A 47 -11.61 -3.24 35.32
N PRO A 48 -10.38 -3.65 35.69
CA PRO A 48 -9.81 -4.95 35.31
C PRO A 48 -10.72 -6.12 35.66
N GLN A 49 -10.90 -7.05 34.72
CA GLN A 49 -11.71 -8.25 34.90
C GLN A 49 -10.81 -9.50 34.94
N PRO A 50 -10.91 -10.39 35.95
CA PRO A 50 -10.06 -11.57 36.04
C PRO A 50 -10.19 -12.49 34.82
N GLY A 51 -9.06 -12.91 34.25
CA GLY A 51 -9.03 -13.81 33.09
C GLY A 51 -9.28 -13.14 31.73
N TYR A 52 -9.43 -11.80 31.70
CA TYR A 52 -9.57 -11.03 30.47
C TYR A 52 -8.54 -9.90 30.44
N HIS A 53 -8.14 -9.51 29.23
CA HIS A 53 -7.34 -8.32 28.98
C HIS A 53 -8.12 -7.32 28.12
N TRP A 54 -7.95 -6.03 28.43
CA TRP A 54 -8.61 -4.97 27.69
C TRP A 54 -7.85 -4.69 26.40
N VAL A 55 -8.50 -4.88 25.25
CA VAL A 55 -8.00 -4.45 23.95
C VAL A 55 -8.47 -3.03 23.72
N LYS A 56 -7.53 -2.07 23.67
CA LYS A 56 -7.84 -0.66 23.41
C LYS A 56 -8.46 -0.48 22.03
N GLY A 57 -9.44 0.42 21.92
CA GLY A 57 -9.97 0.84 20.63
C GLY A 57 -8.88 1.40 19.73
N HIS A 58 -9.04 1.23 18.42
CA HIS A 58 -8.08 1.69 17.41
C HIS A 58 -8.80 2.12 16.13
N TYR A 59 -8.14 2.97 15.36
CA TYR A 59 -8.65 3.37 14.05
C TYR A 59 -8.26 2.35 12.98
N VAL A 60 -9.21 2.05 12.09
CA VAL A 60 -8.99 1.26 10.88
C VAL A 60 -9.29 2.10 9.66
N TRP A 61 -8.45 1.98 8.64
CA TRP A 61 -8.63 2.65 7.36
C TRP A 61 -9.47 1.78 6.42
N ARG A 62 -10.69 2.23 6.08
CA ARG A 62 -11.59 1.59 5.11
C ARG A 62 -12.13 2.61 4.11
N GLY A 63 -11.25 3.40 3.50
CA GLY A 63 -11.61 4.57 2.67
C GLY A 63 -12.01 5.81 3.47
N ARG A 64 -12.31 5.64 4.76
CA ARG A 64 -12.33 6.67 5.80
C ARG A 64 -11.72 6.10 7.08
N TRP A 65 -11.36 6.97 8.01
CA TRP A 65 -10.98 6.55 9.36
C TRP A 65 -12.23 6.07 10.12
N GLU A 66 -12.26 4.80 10.49
CA GLU A 66 -13.31 4.20 11.30
C GLU A 66 -12.76 3.83 12.68
N TRP A 67 -13.43 4.27 13.75
CA TRP A 67 -13.06 3.89 15.11
C TRP A 67 -13.66 2.53 15.48
N ILE A 68 -12.79 1.59 15.84
CA ILE A 68 -13.18 0.32 16.45
C ILE A 68 -13.09 0.49 17.96
N ARG A 69 -14.21 0.29 18.67
CA ARG A 69 -14.25 0.38 20.13
C ARG A 69 -13.43 -0.71 20.80
N GLY A 70 -12.85 -0.40 21.95
CA GLY A 70 -12.18 -1.38 22.79
C GLY A 70 -13.14 -2.47 23.29
N HIS A 71 -12.58 -3.65 23.57
CA HIS A 71 -13.34 -4.80 24.06
C HIS A 71 -12.48 -5.67 24.99
N TRP A 72 -13.15 -6.51 25.79
CA TRP A 72 -12.50 -7.54 26.58
C TRP A 72 -12.18 -8.75 25.71
N ALA A 73 -10.93 -9.17 25.71
CA ALA A 73 -10.49 -10.43 25.11
C ALA A 73 -10.11 -11.40 26.24
N PRO A 74 -10.49 -12.69 26.14
CA PRO A 74 -10.03 -13.70 27.07
C PRO A 74 -8.50 -13.85 26.98
N ASN A 75 -7.87 -14.18 28.10
CA ASN A 75 -6.45 -14.55 28.13
C ASN A 75 -6.18 -15.91 27.49
#